data_AF-A0A0C3PU23-F1
#
_entry.id   AF-A0A0C3PU23-F1
#
_cell.length_a   1.000
_cell.length_b   1.000
_cell.length_c   1.000
_cell.angle_alpha   90.00
_cell.angle_beta   90.00
_cell.angle_gamma   90.00
#
_symmetry.space_group_name_H-M   'P 1'
#
loop_
_entity.id
_entity.type
_entity.pdbx_description
1 polymer ?
#
loop_
_entity_poly.entity_id
_entity_poly.type
_entity_poly.pdbx_seq_one_letter_code
_entity_poly.pdbx_strand_id
1 'polypeptide(L)'
;MKHYSIPQVCISPYNSKANGVVECGHFVIRVEAIIKACEGDLLLWPSKVHHAFFADKVTSHQSTGFSPYFLLHGLDPILPFDLFESTYLIEGFYSGMTSQELLAFHICQLEKREEDINAAFTTLQKSHLHSKGQFEKRYALQLMKTTFEPETWYWFTTCR
;
A
#
# COMPACT_ATOMS: atom_id res chain seq x y z
N MET A 1 20.37 7.67 29.67
CA MET A 1 19.18 6.91 30.10
C MET A 1 18.85 7.04 31.59
N LYS A 2 19.81 6.95 32.52
CA LYS A 2 19.53 7.23 33.96
C LYS A 2 18.93 8.62 34.20
N HIS A 3 19.34 9.61 33.42
CA HIS A 3 18.77 10.97 33.42
C HIS A 3 17.30 11.02 32.94
N TYR A 4 16.86 10.05 32.15
CA TYR A 4 15.47 9.94 31.67
C TYR A 4 14.62 8.98 32.52
N SER A 5 15.19 8.42 33.60
CA SER A 5 14.52 7.43 34.46
C SER A 5 13.96 6.20 33.72
N ILE A 6 14.55 5.85 32.57
CA ILE A 6 14.15 4.67 31.79
C ILE A 6 14.96 3.46 32.29
N PRO A 7 14.31 2.39 32.80
CA PRO A 7 14.99 1.19 33.22
C PRO A 7 15.62 0.48 32.03
N GLN A 8 16.88 0.05 32.16
CA GLN A 8 17.57 -0.73 31.14
C GLN A 8 17.42 -2.22 31.43
N VAL A 9 16.82 -2.94 30.49
CA VAL A 9 16.77 -4.40 30.53
C VAL A 9 17.96 -4.95 29.75
N CYS A 10 18.88 -5.61 30.47
CA CYS A 10 20.03 -6.27 29.85
C CYS A 10 19.70 -7.74 29.61
N ILE A 11 19.99 -8.20 28.40
CA ILE A 11 19.90 -9.59 28.00
C ILE A 11 21.26 -10.26 28.15
N SER A 12 21.27 -11.54 28.50
CA SER A 12 22.51 -12.32 28.58
C SER A 12 23.15 -12.42 27.19
N PRO A 13 24.50 -12.38 27.08
CA PRO A 13 25.19 -12.63 25.83
C PRO A 13 24.75 -13.94 25.18
N TYR A 14 24.74 -14.00 23.85
CA TYR A 14 24.41 -15.19 23.05
C TYR A 14 23.01 -15.79 23.30
N ASN A 15 22.06 -15.00 23.83
CA ASN A 15 20.68 -15.42 24.04
C ASN A 15 19.71 -14.65 23.14
N SER A 16 19.73 -14.94 21.84
CA SER A 16 18.86 -14.29 20.86
C SER A 16 17.37 -14.56 21.12
N LYS A 17 17.03 -15.68 21.77
CA LYS A 17 15.64 -16.04 22.11
C LYS A 17 15.00 -15.02 23.05
N ALA A 18 15.77 -14.45 23.98
CA ALA A 18 15.27 -13.43 24.90
C ALA A 18 14.91 -12.11 24.21
N ASN A 19 15.42 -11.87 22.99
CA ASN A 19 15.06 -10.73 22.14
C ASN A 19 14.26 -11.15 20.89
N GLY A 20 13.67 -12.35 20.90
CA GLY A 20 13.17 -12.99 19.68
C GLY A 20 12.14 -12.17 18.91
N VAL A 21 11.32 -11.36 19.60
CA VAL A 21 10.34 -10.48 18.96
C VAL A 21 11.02 -9.42 18.09
N VAL A 22 12.07 -8.79 18.61
CA VAL A 22 12.84 -7.77 17.89
C VAL A 22 13.65 -8.40 16.75
N GLU A 23 14.30 -9.54 17.01
CA GLU A 23 15.07 -10.25 15.99
C GLU A 23 14.18 -10.72 14.82
N CYS A 24 12.98 -11.22 15.12
CA CYS A 24 12.02 -11.66 14.11
C CYS A 24 11.53 -10.49 13.25
N GLY A 25 11.18 -9.35 13.86
CA GLY A 25 10.80 -8.13 13.13
C GLY A 25 11.94 -7.60 12.25
N HIS A 26 13.17 -7.57 12.78
CA HIS A 26 14.35 -7.15 12.02
C HIS A 26 14.62 -8.05 10.81
N PHE A 27 14.39 -9.35 10.89
CA PHE A 27 14.59 -10.25 9.75
C PHE A 27 13.66 -9.89 8.58
N VAL A 28 12.37 -9.67 8.86
CA VAL A 28 11.35 -9.32 7.85
C VAL A 28 11.68 -7.98 7.18
N ILE A 29 12.02 -6.96 7.97
CA ILE A 29 12.33 -5.61 7.46
C ILE A 29 13.67 -5.61 6.69
N ARG A 30 14.73 -6.18 7.28
CA ARG A 30 16.11 -6.00 6.81
C ARG A 30 16.48 -6.91 5.65
N VAL A 31 16.16 -8.21 5.74
CA VAL A 31 16.72 -9.22 4.83
C VAL A 31 15.85 -9.44 3.63
N GLU A 32 14.54 -9.24 3.73
CA GLU A 32 13.66 -9.59 2.62
C GLU A 32 13.00 -8.40 1.96
N ALA A 33 12.46 -7.45 2.72
CA ALA A 33 11.79 -6.29 2.12
C ALA A 33 12.80 -5.33 1.45
N ILE A 34 13.82 -4.88 2.20
CA ILE A 34 14.83 -3.94 1.67
C ILE A 34 15.67 -4.57 0.55
N ILE A 35 16.13 -5.81 0.73
CA ILE A 35 16.95 -6.49 -0.29
C ILE A 35 16.15 -6.71 -1.58
N LYS A 36 14.88 -7.13 -1.48
CA LYS A 36 14.02 -7.26 -2.67
C LYS A 36 13.78 -5.91 -3.35
N ALA A 37 13.53 -4.85 -2.58
CA ALA A 37 13.33 -3.50 -3.11
C ALA A 37 14.61 -2.88 -3.75
N CYS A 38 15.78 -3.44 -3.47
CA CYS A 38 17.05 -3.04 -4.08
C CYS A 38 17.29 -3.63 -5.48
N GLU A 39 16.48 -4.60 -5.94
CA GLU A 39 16.53 -5.17 -7.30
C GLU A 39 17.94 -5.60 -7.77
N GLY A 40 18.79 -6.03 -6.83
CA GLY A 40 20.16 -6.47 -7.09
C GLY A 40 21.26 -5.44 -6.79
N ASP A 41 20.93 -4.16 -6.64
CA ASP A 41 21.88 -3.14 -6.17
C ASP A 41 21.74 -2.89 -4.66
N LEU A 42 22.53 -3.63 -3.88
CA LEU A 42 22.54 -3.50 -2.43
C LEU A 42 23.02 -2.13 -1.95
N LEU A 43 23.74 -1.34 -2.75
CA LEU A 43 24.25 -0.03 -2.31
C LEU A 43 23.11 0.98 -2.07
N LEU A 44 21.94 0.73 -2.67
CA LEU A 44 20.74 1.55 -2.51
C LEU A 44 20.01 1.31 -1.18
N TRP A 45 20.41 0.32 -0.37
CA TRP A 45 19.71 0.00 0.88
C TRP A 45 19.44 1.22 1.78
N PRO A 46 20.34 2.22 1.96
CA PRO A 46 20.08 3.35 2.86
C PRO A 46 18.91 4.21 2.40
N SER A 47 18.67 4.32 1.09
CA SER A 47 17.54 5.07 0.55
C SER A 47 16.22 4.30 0.67
N LYS A 48 16.25 2.97 0.82
CA LYS A 48 15.03 2.16 0.99
C LYS A 48 14.58 2.03 2.45
N VAL A 49 15.46 2.28 3.41
CA VAL A 49 15.20 2.07 4.84
C VAL A 49 13.97 2.85 5.34
N HIS A 50 13.85 4.13 4.97
CA HIS A 50 12.73 4.95 5.44
C HIS A 50 11.40 4.49 4.85
N HIS A 51 11.39 4.10 3.57
CA HIS A 51 10.25 3.47 2.92
C HIS A 51 9.87 2.16 3.60
N ALA A 52 10.84 1.32 3.94
CA ALA A 52 10.61 0.03 4.60
C ALA A 52 9.97 0.18 5.99
N PHE A 53 10.47 1.10 6.81
CA PHE A 53 9.86 1.35 8.13
C PHE A 53 8.48 1.99 8.04
N PHE A 54 8.23 2.80 7.01
CA PHE A 54 6.89 3.34 6.80
C PHE A 54 5.93 2.24 6.34
N ALA A 55 6.34 1.43 5.35
CA ALA A 55 5.59 0.28 4.86
C ALA A 55 5.23 -0.69 6.00
N ASP A 56 6.16 -1.04 6.88
CA ASP A 56 5.92 -1.94 8.02
C ASP A 56 4.85 -1.39 8.97
N LYS A 57 4.86 -0.07 9.22
CA LYS A 57 3.87 0.57 10.10
C LYS A 57 2.47 0.63 9.52
N VAL A 58 2.36 0.80 8.19
CA VAL A 58 1.06 0.96 7.52
C VAL A 58 0.44 -0.36 7.07
N THR A 59 1.26 -1.41 6.92
CA THR A 59 0.80 -2.73 6.51
C THR A 59 0.17 -3.48 7.69
N SER A 60 -0.97 -4.13 7.45
CA SER A 60 -1.61 -5.00 8.45
C SER A 60 -0.80 -6.28 8.66
N HIS A 61 -0.52 -6.65 9.92
CA HIS A 61 0.08 -7.94 10.22
C HIS A 61 -0.98 -9.05 10.23
N GLN A 62 -0.64 -10.24 9.76
CA GLN A 62 -1.54 -11.40 9.78
C GLN A 62 -1.94 -11.84 11.20
N SER A 63 -1.05 -11.66 12.19
CA SER A 63 -1.30 -12.08 13.57
C SER A 63 -2.31 -11.19 14.29
N THR A 64 -2.30 -9.90 14.03
CA THR A 64 -3.19 -8.90 14.67
C THR A 64 -4.38 -8.54 13.79
N GLY A 65 -4.27 -8.70 12.47
CA GLY A 65 -5.24 -8.21 11.49
C GLY A 65 -5.23 -6.68 11.31
N PHE A 66 -4.41 -5.96 12.07
CA PHE A 66 -4.34 -4.49 12.09
C PHE A 66 -2.92 -4.00 11.82
N SER A 67 -2.81 -2.79 11.27
CA SER A 67 -1.52 -2.14 11.08
C SER A 67 -0.98 -1.59 12.41
N PRO A 68 0.34 -1.59 12.63
CA PRO A 68 0.94 -0.96 13.81
C PRO A 68 0.55 0.51 13.97
N TYR A 69 0.38 1.23 12.86
CA TYR A 69 -0.09 2.61 12.86
C TYR A 69 -1.50 2.73 13.45
N PHE A 70 -2.43 1.86 13.00
CA PHE A 70 -3.78 1.82 13.55
C PHE A 70 -3.78 1.47 15.04
N LEU A 71 -2.95 0.53 15.48
CA LEU A 71 -2.86 0.16 16.90
C LEU A 71 -2.33 1.30 17.78
N LEU A 72 -1.44 2.13 17.25
CA LEU A 72 -0.86 3.25 17.98
C LEU A 72 -1.76 4.49 18.00
N HIS A 73 -2.43 4.79 16.89
CA HIS A 73 -3.16 6.04 16.69
C HIS A 73 -4.69 5.88 16.68
N GLY A 74 -5.21 4.67 16.50
CA GLY A 74 -6.65 4.39 16.38
C GLY A 74 -7.28 4.85 15.07
N LEU A 75 -6.46 5.15 14.06
CA LEU A 75 -6.89 5.64 12.75
C LEU A 75 -6.04 5.00 11.65
N ASP A 76 -6.66 4.75 10.49
CA ASP A 76 -5.96 4.20 9.35
C ASP A 76 -5.02 5.24 8.74
N PRO A 77 -3.80 4.84 8.34
CA PRO A 77 -2.85 5.75 7.73
C PRO A 77 -3.39 6.20 6.37
N ILE A 78 -3.46 7.51 6.14
CA ILE A 78 -3.77 8.06 4.82
C ILE A 78 -2.48 8.06 4.01
N LEU A 79 -2.43 7.22 2.98
CA LEU A 79 -1.24 7.11 2.14
C LEU A 79 -1.29 8.19 1.05
N PRO A 80 -0.13 8.72 0.61
CA PRO A 80 -0.09 9.74 -0.44
C PRO A 80 -0.78 9.31 -1.74
N PHE A 81 -0.88 8.00 -1.97
CA PHE A 81 -1.60 7.44 -3.09
C PHE A 81 -3.11 7.38 -2.89
N ASP A 82 -3.61 7.06 -1.70
CA ASP A 82 -5.06 7.02 -1.42
C ASP A 82 -5.79 8.35 -1.74
N LEU A 83 -5.05 9.47 -1.75
CA LEU A 83 -5.57 10.81 -2.01
C LEU A 83 -5.54 11.24 -3.49
N PHE A 84 -4.49 10.90 -4.24
CA PHE A 84 -4.21 11.50 -5.56
C PHE A 84 -4.12 10.48 -6.70
N GLU A 85 -3.75 9.24 -6.39
CA GLU A 85 -3.38 8.23 -7.37
C GLU A 85 -4.30 7.02 -7.14
N SER A 86 -5.22 6.80 -8.07
CA SER A 86 -6.17 5.67 -8.06
C SER A 86 -5.56 4.38 -7.51
N THR A 87 -6.38 3.61 -6.79
CA THR A 87 -6.23 2.32 -6.06
C THR A 87 -5.21 1.26 -6.58
N TYR A 88 -4.46 1.48 -7.66
CA TYR A 88 -3.65 0.50 -8.39
C TYR A 88 -2.32 1.06 -8.92
N LEU A 89 -1.50 1.72 -8.10
CA LEU A 89 -0.17 2.22 -8.57
C LEU A 89 0.84 1.13 -8.89
N ILE A 90 0.68 -0.04 -8.29
CA ILE A 90 1.52 -1.20 -8.58
C ILE A 90 0.63 -2.38 -8.88
N GLU A 91 0.86 -2.95 -10.05
CA GLU A 91 0.26 -4.20 -10.49
C GLU A 91 1.03 -5.39 -9.90
N GLY A 92 0.33 -6.51 -9.72
CA GLY A 92 0.98 -7.76 -9.34
C GLY A 92 0.60 -8.30 -7.97
N PHE A 93 -0.28 -7.64 -7.22
CA PHE A 93 -0.88 -8.26 -6.02
C PHE A 93 -1.61 -9.56 -6.39
N TYR A 94 -1.26 -10.66 -5.74
CA TYR A 94 -1.91 -11.95 -5.89
C TYR A 94 -2.23 -12.57 -4.53
N SER A 95 -3.25 -13.42 -4.49
CA SER A 95 -3.64 -14.11 -3.27
C SER A 95 -2.54 -15.08 -2.81
N GLY A 96 -2.16 -15.02 -1.54
CA GLY A 96 -1.14 -15.90 -0.96
C GLY A 96 0.29 -15.35 -0.98
N MET A 97 0.47 -14.06 -1.29
CA MET A 97 1.76 -13.39 -1.11
C MET A 97 2.26 -13.52 0.34
N THR A 98 3.57 -13.69 0.45
CA THR A 98 4.26 -13.62 1.75
C THR A 98 4.23 -12.19 2.30
N SER A 99 4.27 -12.03 3.62
CA SER A 99 4.34 -10.70 4.25
C SER A 99 5.54 -9.88 3.74
N GLN A 100 6.63 -10.55 3.38
CA GLN A 100 7.86 -9.94 2.89
C GLN A 100 7.72 -9.41 1.47
N GLU A 101 7.01 -10.13 0.59
CA GLU A 101 6.67 -9.65 -0.75
C GLU A 101 5.75 -8.45 -0.67
N LEU A 102 4.71 -8.51 0.16
CA LEU A 102 3.81 -7.37 0.38
C LEU A 102 4.56 -6.12 0.82
N LEU A 103 5.49 -6.28 1.77
CA LEU A 103 6.35 -5.19 2.23
C LEU A 103 7.25 -4.66 1.12
N ALA A 104 7.85 -5.52 0.30
CA ALA A 104 8.66 -5.09 -0.84
C ALA A 104 7.84 -4.30 -1.87
N PHE A 105 6.63 -4.78 -2.21
CA PHE A 105 5.71 -4.07 -3.09
C PHE A 105 5.29 -2.71 -2.51
N HIS A 106 4.97 -2.64 -1.21
CA HIS A 106 4.69 -1.36 -0.55
C HIS A 106 5.88 -0.40 -0.58
N ILE A 107 7.12 -0.90 -0.43
CA ILE A 107 8.31 -0.06 -0.58
C ILE A 107 8.40 0.54 -1.99
N CYS A 108 8.20 -0.28 -3.03
CA CYS A 108 8.18 0.20 -4.41
C CYS A 108 7.03 1.21 -4.63
N GLN A 109 5.84 0.96 -4.06
CA GLN A 109 4.69 1.88 -4.16
C GLN A 109 5.03 3.26 -3.57
N LEU A 110 5.70 3.27 -2.41
CA LEU A 110 6.10 4.51 -1.75
C LEU A 110 7.21 5.25 -2.49
N GLU A 111 8.06 4.53 -3.22
CA GLU A 111 9.13 5.12 -4.02
C GLU A 111 8.59 5.87 -5.26
N LYS A 112 7.38 5.52 -5.73
CA LYS A 112 6.71 6.20 -6.85
C LYS A 112 7.59 6.29 -8.10
N ARG A 113 8.20 5.17 -8.50
CA ARG A 113 9.00 5.12 -9.72
C ARG A 113 8.13 5.43 -10.93
N GLU A 114 8.63 6.27 -11.83
CA GLU A 114 7.91 6.67 -13.04
C GLU A 114 7.55 5.46 -13.92
N GLU A 115 8.41 4.44 -13.95
CA GLU A 115 8.19 3.20 -14.68
C GLU A 115 6.95 2.44 -14.18
N ASP A 116 6.83 2.27 -12.86
CA ASP A 116 5.71 1.59 -12.21
C ASP A 116 4.40 2.38 -12.41
N ILE A 117 4.47 3.70 -12.28
CA ILE A 117 3.33 4.60 -12.51
C ILE A 117 2.84 4.49 -13.96
N ASN A 118 3.76 4.50 -14.93
CA ASN A 118 3.43 4.36 -16.35
C ASN A 118 2.83 2.97 -16.65
N ALA A 119 3.39 1.90 -16.07
CA ALA A 119 2.84 0.56 -16.21
C ALA A 119 1.39 0.51 -15.69
N ALA A 120 1.17 0.94 -14.44
CA ALA A 120 -0.15 1.04 -13.82
C ALA A 120 -1.14 1.85 -14.65
N PHE A 121 -0.71 3.00 -15.17
CA PHE A 121 -1.52 3.83 -16.05
C PHE A 121 -1.96 3.05 -17.30
N THR A 122 -1.05 2.33 -17.96
CA THR A 122 -1.40 1.56 -19.16
C THR A 122 -2.39 0.43 -18.88
N THR A 123 -2.29 -0.24 -17.73
CA THR A 123 -3.23 -1.30 -17.36
C THR A 123 -4.57 -0.76 -16.93
N LEU A 124 -4.61 0.35 -16.21
CA LEU A 124 -5.84 1.07 -15.92
C LEU A 124 -6.56 1.47 -17.21
N GLN A 125 -5.83 2.03 -18.18
CA GLN A 125 -6.39 2.39 -19.48
C GLN A 125 -6.99 1.18 -20.20
N LYS A 126 -6.29 0.04 -20.22
CA LYS A 126 -6.81 -1.22 -20.79
C LYS A 126 -8.06 -1.71 -20.05
N SER A 127 -8.03 -1.72 -18.72
CA SER A 127 -9.16 -2.14 -17.87
C SER A 127 -10.39 -1.25 -18.07
N HIS A 128 -10.19 0.07 -18.17
CA HIS A 128 -11.25 1.03 -18.46
C HIS A 128 -11.86 0.81 -19.84
N LEU A 129 -11.04 0.60 -20.88
CA LEU A 129 -11.54 0.30 -22.23
C LEU A 129 -12.34 -1.00 -22.26
N HIS A 130 -11.85 -2.04 -21.57
CA HIS A 130 -12.55 -3.32 -21.47
C HIS A 130 -13.89 -3.17 -20.71
N SER A 131 -13.88 -2.50 -19.57
CA SER A 131 -15.06 -2.24 -18.75
C SER A 131 -16.09 -1.37 -19.49
N LYS A 132 -15.62 -0.36 -20.23
CA LYS A 132 -16.43 0.45 -21.13
C LYS A 132 -17.09 -0.43 -22.20
N GLY A 133 -16.33 -1.28 -22.89
CA GLY A 133 -16.87 -2.20 -23.89
C GLY A 133 -17.88 -3.19 -23.30
N GLN A 134 -17.65 -3.70 -22.08
CA GLN A 134 -18.63 -4.54 -21.38
C GLN A 134 -19.89 -3.77 -21.01
N PHE A 135 -19.75 -2.53 -20.52
CA PHE A 135 -20.86 -1.65 -20.19
C PHE A 135 -21.69 -1.32 -21.44
N GLU A 136 -21.04 -0.92 -22.53
CA GLU A 136 -21.69 -0.65 -23.82
C GLU A 136 -22.46 -1.86 -24.33
N LYS A 137 -21.89 -3.07 -24.26
CA LYS A 137 -22.61 -4.31 -24.61
C LYS A 137 -23.82 -4.55 -23.72
N ARG A 138 -23.67 -4.37 -22.42
CA ARG A 138 -24.73 -4.61 -21.43
C ARG A 138 -25.88 -3.60 -21.54
N TYR A 139 -25.57 -2.35 -21.86
CA TYR A 139 -26.53 -1.24 -21.89
C TYR A 139 -26.77 -0.70 -23.31
N ALA A 140 -26.46 -1.47 -24.35
CA ALA A 140 -26.56 -1.07 -25.76
C ALA A 140 -27.95 -0.50 -26.12
N LEU A 141 -29.02 -1.07 -25.56
CA LEU A 141 -30.40 -0.65 -25.80
C LEU A 141 -30.79 0.64 -25.04
N GLN A 142 -30.14 0.94 -23.91
CA GLN A 142 -30.43 2.13 -23.10
C GLN A 142 -29.64 3.36 -23.55
N LEU A 143 -28.44 3.16 -24.12
CA LEU A 143 -27.56 4.23 -24.59
C LEU A 143 -28.06 4.93 -25.88
N MET A 144 -29.18 4.47 -26.47
CA MET A 144 -29.78 5.03 -27.69
C MET A 144 -30.54 6.36 -27.51
N LYS A 145 -30.57 6.99 -26.32
CA LYS A 145 -31.15 8.33 -26.16
C LYS A 145 -30.22 9.39 -26.76
N THR A 146 -30.57 9.91 -27.94
CA THR A 146 -29.75 10.81 -28.77
C THR A 146 -29.85 12.29 -28.41
N THR A 147 -30.51 12.67 -27.32
CA THR A 147 -30.62 14.11 -26.98
C THR A 147 -30.76 14.28 -25.48
N PHE A 148 -29.70 14.75 -24.83
CA PHE A 148 -29.82 15.42 -23.54
C PHE A 148 -30.21 16.86 -23.83
N GLU A 149 -31.46 17.22 -23.58
CA GLU A 149 -31.88 18.61 -23.66
C GLU A 149 -31.24 19.39 -22.50
N PRO A 150 -30.54 20.51 -22.75
CA PRO A 150 -29.80 21.26 -21.74
C PRO A 150 -30.68 21.85 -20.62
N GLU A 151 -32.01 21.78 -20.73
CA GLU A 151 -32.94 22.41 -19.79
C GLU A 151 -33.47 21.48 -18.68
N THR A 152 -33.04 20.21 -18.62
CA THR A 152 -33.52 19.23 -17.62
C THR A 152 -32.63 19.09 -16.39
N TRP A 153 -32.12 20.21 -15.84
CA TRP A 153 -31.38 20.24 -14.56
C TRP A 153 -32.24 20.59 -13.34
N TYR A 154 -33.51 20.95 -13.52
CA TYR A 154 -34.42 21.10 -12.38
C TYR A 154 -34.99 19.73 -12.07
N TRP A 155 -34.78 19.22 -10.84
CA TRP A 155 -35.73 18.41 -10.02
C TRP A 155 -35.06 17.66 -8.84
N PHE A 156 -34.10 18.25 -8.13
CA PHE A 156 -33.77 17.78 -6.77
C PHE A 156 -33.61 18.94 -5.78
N THR A 157 -34.69 19.69 -5.56
CA THR A 157 -34.89 20.37 -4.27
C THR A 157 -36.33 20.13 -3.83
N THR A 158 -36.50 19.15 -2.94
CA THR A 158 -37.46 19.07 -1.82
C THR A 158 -37.81 17.61 -1.53
N CYS A 159 -36.99 16.94 -0.70
CA CYS A 159 -37.50 15.92 0.21
C CYS A 159 -37.66 16.60 1.58
N ARG A 160 -38.91 16.69 2.02
CA ARG A 160 -39.31 16.98 3.40
C ARG A 160 -39.43 15.65 4.13
#